data_AF-A0A3B8RRU7-F1
#
_entry.id   AF-A0A3B8RRU7-F1
#
_cell.length_a   1.000
_cell.length_b   1.000
_cell.length_c   1.000
_cell.angle_alpha   90.00
_cell.angle_beta   90.00
_cell.angle_gamma   90.00
#
_symmetry.space_group_name_H-M   'P 1'
#
loop_
_entity.id
_entity.type
_entity.pdbx_description
1 polymer ?
#
loop_
_entity_poly.entity_id
_entity_poly.type
_entity_poly.pdbx_seq_one_letter_code
_entity_poly.pdbx_strand_id
1 'polypeptide(L)' 'MALIIGRKPVLEAINSGEELEHVYILYGQKGGIIDVIRIAAKKRGIRCS' A
#
# COMPACT_ATOMS: atom_id res chain seq x y z
N MET A 1 -10.26 10.63 9.12
CA MET A 1 -9.13 10.25 8.25
C MET A 1 -8.05 9.64 9.11
N ALA A 2 -7.81 8.33 8.95
CA ALA A 2 -6.67 7.66 9.56
C ALA A 2 -5.55 7.60 8.51
N LEU A 3 -4.33 7.97 8.89
CA LEU A 3 -3.17 7.89 8.03
C LEU A 3 -2.26 6.76 8.53
N ILE A 4 -2.01 5.78 7.67
CA ILE A 4 -1.12 4.66 7.97
C ILE A 4 0.22 4.93 7.28
N ILE A 5 1.28 5.00 8.07
CA ILE A 5 2.63 5.36 7.58
C ILE A 5 3.58 4.20 7.84
N GLY A 6 4.43 3.93 6.84
CA GLY A 6 5.46 2.90 6.91
C GLY A 6 5.11 1.66 6.11
N ARG A 7 6.15 0.96 5.63
CA ARG A 7 6.02 -0.11 4.65
C ARG A 7 5.23 -1.32 5.19
N LYS A 8 5.55 -1.76 6.40
CA LYS A 8 4.91 -2.92 7.04
C LYS A 8 3.45 -2.63 7.45
N PRO A 9 3.15 -1.51 8.16
CA PRO A 9 1.77 -1.15 8.48
C PRO A 9 0.88 -0.98 7.23
N VAL A 10 1.42 -0.40 6.16
CA VAL A 10 0.67 -0.26 4.88
C VAL A 10 0.33 -1.62 4.29
N LEU A 11 1.28 -2.56 4.28
CA LEU A 11 1.02 -3.90 3.76
C LEU A 11 -0.01 -4.66 4.61
N GLU A 12 0.07 -4.54 5.93
CA GLU A 12 -0.91 -5.13 6.86
C GLU A 12 -2.30 -4.55 6.63
N ALA A 13 -2.40 -3.23 6.46
CA ALA A 13 -3.67 -2.55 6.18
C ALA A 13 -4.30 -3.05 4.86
N ILE A 14 -3.52 -3.15 3.78
CA ILE A 14 -4.01 -3.69 2.50
C ILE A 14 -4.51 -5.14 2.66
N ASN A 15 -3.82 -5.94 3.48
CA ASN A 15 -4.17 -7.35 3.66
C ASN A 15 -5.36 -7.55 4.59
N SER A 16 -5.57 -6.66 5.56
CA SER A 16 -6.68 -6.69 6.52
C SER A 16 -8.06 -6.65 5.84
N GLY A 17 -8.14 -6.08 4.63
CA GLY A 17 -9.40 -5.90 3.92
C GLY A 17 -10.16 -4.65 4.36
N GLU A 18 -9.56 -3.77 5.16
CA GLU A 18 -10.07 -2.43 5.41
C GLU A 18 -10.21 -1.63 4.11
N GLU A 19 -11.20 -0.74 4.08
CA GLU A 19 -11.46 0.12 2.94
C GLU A 19 -10.40 1.23 2.87
N LEU A 20 -9.46 1.07 1.94
CA LEU A 20 -8.37 2.02 1.69
C LEU A 20 -8.65 2.80 0.41
N GLU A 21 -8.68 4.13 0.52
CA GLU A 21 -8.90 5.01 -0.64
C GLU A 21 -7.69 5.02 -1.58
N HIS A 22 -6.47 5.14 -1.03
CA HIS A 22 -5.25 5.29 -1.81
C HIS A 22 -4.00 4.91 -1.02
N VAL A 23 -3.03 4.27 -1.70
CA VAL A 23 -1.67 4.07 -1.22
C VAL A 23 -0.70 5.01 -1.96
N TYR A 24 0.00 5.87 -1.21
CA TYR A 24 1.02 6.77 -1.75
C TYR A 24 2.42 6.18 -1.55
N ILE A 25 3.21 6.15 -2.62
CA ILE A 25 4.61 5.73 -2.65
C ILE A 25 5.44 6.92 -3.14
N LEU A 26 6.41 7.34 -2.33
CA LEU A 26 7.30 8.43 -2.73
C LEU A 26 8.03 8.09 -4.03
N TYR A 27 8.18 9.10 -4.88
CA TYR A 27 8.88 8.97 -6.16
C TYR A 27 10.29 8.39 -5.97
N GLY A 28 10.68 7.47 -6.85
CA GLY A 28 11.99 6.82 -6.81
C GLY A 28 12.14 5.69 -5.78
N GLN A 29 11.15 5.44 -4.92
CA GLN A 29 11.17 4.27 -4.03
C GLN A 29 11.08 2.98 -4.86
N LYS A 30 12.03 2.08 -4.62
CA LYS A 30 12.15 0.78 -5.29
C LYS A 30 12.52 -0.30 -4.27
N GLY A 31 12.33 -1.56 -4.65
CA GLY A 31 12.74 -2.74 -3.89
C GLY A 31 11.58 -3.67 -3.57
N GLY A 32 11.89 -4.90 -3.18
CA GLY A 32 10.91 -5.98 -3.09
C GLY A 32 9.69 -5.67 -2.21
N ILE A 33 9.87 -4.91 -1.12
CA ILE A 33 8.75 -4.50 -0.27
C ILE A 33 7.78 -3.52 -0.96
N ILE A 34 8.30 -2.63 -1.82
CA ILE A 34 7.48 -1.71 -2.61
C ILE A 34 6.70 -2.49 -3.67
N ASP A 35 7.34 -3.47 -4.30
CA ASP A 35 6.69 -4.34 -5.29
C ASP A 35 5.56 -5.16 -4.66
N VAL A 36 5.80 -5.71 -3.46
CA VAL A 36 4.79 -6.43 -2.69
C VAL A 36 3.59 -5.53 -2.36
N ILE A 37 3.82 -4.28 -1.93
CA ILE A 37 2.74 -3.31 -1.66
C ILE A 37 1.93 -3.04 -2.94
N ARG A 38 2.59 -2.78 -4.08
CA ARG A 38 1.92 -2.55 -5.37
C ARG A 38 1.08 -3.75 -5.80
N ILE A 39 1.59 -4.97 -5.64
CA ILE A 39 0.87 -6.20 -5.97
C ILE A 39 -0.34 -6.38 -5.06
N ALA A 40 -0.17 -6.20 -3.74
CA ALA A 40 -1.25 -6.35 -2.77
C ALA A 40 -2.37 -5.33 -3.02
N ALA A 41 -2.02 -4.06 -3.25
CA ALA A 41 -2.97 -3.00 -3.57
C ALA A 41 -3.74 -3.33 -4.86
N LYS A 42 -3.04 -3.75 -5.92
CA LYS A 42 -3.66 -4.14 -7.20
C LYS A 42 -4.64 -5.30 -7.04
N LYS A 43 -4.29 -6.33 -6.25
CA LYS A 43 -5.17 -7.48 -5.97
C LYS A 43 -6.47 -7.07 -5.26
N ARG A 44 -6.41 -6.02 -4.45
CA ARG A 44 -7.56 -5.47 -3.71
C ARG A 44 -8.29 -4.35 -4.44
N GLY A 45 -7.84 -3.95 -5.63
CA GLY A 45 -8.43 -2.85 -6.39
C GLY A 45 -8.14 -1.46 -5.80
N ILE A 46 -7.16 -1.33 -4.92
CA ILE A 46 -6.78 -0.07 -4.27
C ILE A 46 -5.86 0.71 -5.19
N ARG A 47 -6.12 2.02 -5.35
CA ARG A 47 -5.28 2.90 -6.17
C ARG A 47 -3.91 3.10 -5.51
N CYS A 48 -2.85 3.03 -6.32
CA CYS A 48 -1.48 3.16 -5.84
C CYS A 48 -0.69 4.09 -6.77
N SER A 49 -0.12 5.18 -6.22
CA SER A 49 0.72 6.14 -6.95
C SER A 49 2.11 6.24 -6.33
#